data_AF-A0A957CV88-F1
#
_entry.id   AF-A0A957CV88-F1
#
_cell.length_a   1.000
_cell.length_b   1.000
_cell.length_c   1.000
_cell.angle_alpha   90.00
_cell.angle_beta   90.00
_cell.angle_gamma   90.00
#
_symmetry.space_group_name_H-M   'P 1'
#
loop_
_entity.id
_entity.type
_entity.pdbx_description
1 polymer ?
#
loop_
_entity_poly.entity_id
_entity_poly.type
_entity_poly.pdbx_seq_one_letter_code
_entity_poly.pdbx_strand_id
1 'polypeptide(L)'
;MKQFDELILNEYLDGTLDAATRQQVEQWLAESAEAQAMLADLQHTFTALAALDDLPLTRDLAAAVVAQIETEETAVTPAWMHLLLGGQLLAVMGMIIAIWPDIQIRLNSSRTILLTLMTQVSWPEFAIGSRLAAWGTAAWEQLQFNPPTLDLAAGQWGLLLSLAFLAWLAGNRLLFSEDTH
;
A
#
# COMPACT_ATOMS: atom_id res chain seq x y z
N MET A 1 33.71 16.91 -16.53
CA MET A 1 33.06 16.26 -17.68
C MET A 1 32.37 15.03 -17.15
N LYS A 2 31.07 14.83 -17.47
CA LYS A 2 30.42 13.55 -17.19
C LYS A 2 31.21 12.48 -17.95
N GLN A 3 31.61 11.42 -17.27
CA GLN A 3 32.23 10.27 -17.90
C GLN A 3 31.08 9.51 -18.57
N PHE A 4 30.97 9.62 -19.89
CA PHE A 4 30.09 8.79 -20.68
C PHE A 4 30.74 7.41 -20.80
N ASP A 5 30.00 6.37 -20.44
CA ASP A 5 30.46 4.99 -20.38
C ASP A 5 29.62 4.10 -21.32
N GLU A 6 29.90 2.81 -21.35
CA GLU A 6 29.18 1.84 -22.18
C GLU A 6 27.68 1.74 -21.79
N LEU A 7 27.36 1.97 -20.52
CA LEU A 7 25.98 1.89 -20.00
C LEU A 7 25.10 2.96 -20.64
N ILE A 8 25.55 4.22 -20.70
CA ILE A 8 24.77 5.30 -21.32
C ILE A 8 24.55 5.08 -22.82
N LEU A 9 25.47 4.35 -23.47
CA LEU A 9 25.40 4.02 -24.89
C LEU A 9 24.39 2.91 -25.16
N ASN A 10 24.27 1.93 -24.25
CA ASN A 10 23.19 0.95 -24.27
C ASN A 10 21.83 1.60 -24.05
N GLU A 11 21.69 2.48 -23.05
CA GLU A 11 20.45 3.24 -22.82
C GLU A 11 20.06 4.12 -24.04
N TYR A 12 21.07 4.66 -24.73
CA TYR A 12 20.86 5.40 -25.98
C TYR A 12 20.29 4.51 -27.09
N LEU A 13 20.81 3.28 -27.24
CA LEU A 13 20.33 2.31 -28.23
C LEU A 13 18.93 1.79 -27.90
N ASP A 14 18.62 1.56 -26.62
CA ASP A 14 17.30 1.14 -26.15
C ASP A 14 16.25 2.27 -26.22
N GLY A 15 16.69 3.52 -26.42
CA GLY A 15 15.82 4.69 -26.50
C GLY A 15 15.22 5.09 -25.14
N THR A 16 15.85 4.70 -24.04
CA THR A 16 15.38 4.93 -22.66
C THR A 16 15.86 6.25 -22.07
N LEU A 17 16.82 6.92 -22.72
CA LEU A 17 17.33 8.23 -22.29
C LEU A 17 16.30 9.36 -22.44
N ASP A 18 16.34 10.29 -21.49
CA ASP A 18 15.62 11.56 -21.62
C ASP A 18 16.22 12.45 -22.73
N ALA A 19 15.43 13.41 -23.22
CA ALA A 19 15.81 14.24 -24.36
C ALA A 19 17.09 15.08 -24.12
N ALA A 20 17.32 15.55 -22.88
CA ALA A 20 18.47 16.39 -22.57
C ALA A 20 19.76 15.55 -22.49
N THR A 21 19.68 14.35 -21.93
CA THR A 21 20.82 13.41 -21.88
C THR A 21 21.14 12.87 -23.27
N ARG A 22 20.11 12.54 -24.07
CA ARG A 22 20.27 12.12 -25.46
C ARG A 22 21.06 13.14 -26.29
N GLN A 23 20.70 14.42 -26.20
CA GLN A 23 21.41 15.49 -26.93
C GLN A 23 22.89 15.59 -26.52
N GLN A 24 23.21 15.39 -25.24
CA GLN A 24 24.59 15.38 -24.76
C GLN A 24 25.38 14.18 -25.30
N VAL A 25 24.75 13.00 -25.34
CA VAL A 25 25.36 11.79 -25.93
C VAL A 25 25.59 11.97 -27.43
N GLU A 26 24.64 12.56 -28.17
CA GLU A 26 24.79 12.85 -29.60
C GLU A 26 25.93 13.84 -29.87
N GLN A 27 26.08 14.87 -29.02
CA GLN A 27 27.20 15.78 -29.12
C GLN A 27 28.54 15.07 -28.84
N TRP A 28 28.60 14.25 -27.80
CA TRP A 28 29.80 13.46 -27.49
C TRP A 28 30.17 12.49 -28.61
N LEU A 29 29.19 11.82 -29.21
CA LEU A 29 29.37 10.95 -30.38
C LEU A 29 29.87 11.74 -31.59
N ALA A 30 29.46 12.99 -31.78
CA ALA A 30 29.97 13.82 -32.88
C ALA A 30 31.44 14.24 -32.68
N GLU A 31 31.88 14.39 -31.42
CA GLU A 31 33.21 14.89 -31.07
C GLU A 31 34.26 13.78 -30.86
N SER A 32 33.85 12.55 -30.55
CA SER A 32 34.75 11.44 -30.19
C SER A 32 34.69 10.27 -31.17
N ALA A 33 35.80 10.02 -31.88
CA ALA A 33 35.96 8.85 -32.73
C ALA A 33 35.94 7.52 -31.94
N GLU A 34 36.41 7.54 -30.69
CA GLU A 34 36.36 6.38 -29.79
C GLU A 34 34.92 6.02 -29.43
N ALA A 35 34.08 7.02 -29.13
CA ALA A 35 32.67 6.82 -28.82
C ALA A 35 31.89 6.25 -30.03
N GLN A 36 32.20 6.73 -31.23
CA GLN A 36 31.62 6.20 -32.47
C GLN A 36 32.02 4.73 -32.70
N ALA A 37 33.28 4.37 -32.42
CA ALA A 37 33.75 3.00 -32.53
C ALA A 37 33.03 2.08 -31.52
N MET A 38 32.86 2.52 -30.28
CA MET A 38 32.08 1.78 -29.27
C MET A 38 30.62 1.59 -29.70
N LEU A 39 29.97 2.64 -30.24
CA LEU A 39 28.59 2.55 -30.72
C LEU A 39 28.46 1.56 -31.88
N ALA A 40 29.41 1.57 -32.82
CA ALA A 40 29.43 0.66 -33.94
C ALA A 40 29.62 -0.81 -33.50
N ASP A 41 30.46 -1.05 -32.48
CA ASP A 41 30.67 -2.39 -31.92
C ASP A 41 29.42 -2.93 -31.21
N LEU A 42 28.73 -2.09 -30.42
CA LEU A 42 27.44 -2.43 -29.82
C LEU A 42 26.39 -2.73 -30.88
N GLN A 43 26.23 -1.87 -31.89
CA GLN A 43 25.29 -2.08 -32.99
C GLN A 43 25.59 -3.36 -33.78
N HIS A 44 26.87 -3.66 -33.99
CA HIS A 44 27.29 -4.92 -34.61
C HIS A 44 26.87 -6.12 -33.77
N THR A 45 27.09 -6.08 -32.45
CA THR A 45 26.69 -7.13 -31.52
C THR A 45 25.18 -7.35 -31.51
N PHE A 46 24.38 -6.27 -31.44
CA PHE A 46 22.92 -6.36 -31.51
C PHE A 46 22.43 -6.95 -32.84
N THR A 47 23.06 -6.54 -33.95
CA THR A 47 22.71 -7.09 -35.27
C THR A 47 23.08 -8.57 -35.37
N ALA A 48 24.22 -8.98 -34.81
CA ALA A 48 24.63 -10.37 -34.75
C ALA A 48 23.67 -11.22 -33.91
N LEU A 49 23.22 -10.70 -32.75
CA LEU A 49 22.23 -11.35 -31.91
C LEU A 49 20.87 -11.47 -32.62
N ALA A 50 20.42 -10.42 -33.30
CA ALA A 50 19.17 -10.42 -34.05
C ALA A 50 19.21 -11.34 -35.29
N ALA A 51 20.41 -11.67 -35.77
CA ALA A 51 20.62 -12.61 -36.87
C ALA A 51 20.73 -14.07 -36.41
N LEU A 52 20.72 -14.35 -35.10
CA LEU A 52 20.66 -15.71 -34.60
C LEU A 52 19.29 -16.31 -34.94
N ASP A 53 19.31 -17.55 -35.44
CA ASP A 53 18.08 -18.29 -35.70
C ASP A 53 17.31 -18.51 -34.38
N ASP A 54 16.02 -18.21 -34.41
CA ASP A 54 15.12 -18.58 -33.31
C ASP A 54 15.12 -20.10 -33.14
N LEU A 55 15.68 -20.57 -32.04
CA LEU A 55 15.62 -21.97 -31.67
C LEU A 55 14.18 -22.31 -31.29
N PRO A 56 13.54 -23.29 -31.95
CA PRO A 56 12.22 -23.72 -31.55
C PRO A 56 12.29 -24.26 -30.13
N LEU A 57 11.43 -23.75 -29.25
CA LEU A 57 11.29 -24.27 -27.89
C LEU A 57 10.88 -25.74 -27.98
N THR A 58 11.76 -26.63 -27.51
CA THR A 58 11.53 -28.09 -27.56
C THR A 58 10.45 -28.57 -26.59
N ARG A 59 10.04 -27.70 -25.67
CA ARG A 59 9.01 -27.96 -24.67
C ARG A 59 8.10 -26.74 -24.55
N ASP A 60 6.83 -27.01 -24.28
CA ASP A 60 5.85 -25.98 -23.97
C ASP A 60 6.12 -25.42 -22.57
N LEU A 61 6.94 -24.36 -22.52
CA LEU A 61 7.24 -23.64 -21.29
C LEU A 61 6.01 -22.87 -20.79
N ALA A 62 5.10 -22.46 -21.68
CA ALA A 62 3.89 -21.74 -21.28
C ALA A 62 2.99 -22.64 -20.43
N ALA A 63 2.76 -23.89 -20.87
CA ALA A 63 2.00 -24.86 -20.09
C ALA A 63 2.65 -25.17 -18.73
N ALA A 64 3.98 -25.29 -18.67
CA ALA A 64 4.70 -25.53 -17.42
C ALA A 64 4.60 -24.34 -16.44
N VAL A 65 4.71 -23.11 -16.95
CA VAL A 65 4.57 -21.89 -16.14
C VAL A 65 3.15 -21.72 -15.64
N VAL A 66 2.14 -21.95 -16.49
CA VAL A 66 0.72 -21.88 -16.10
C VAL A 66 0.43 -22.90 -14.99
N ALA A 67 0.89 -24.14 -15.13
CA ALA A 67 0.69 -25.16 -14.10
C ALA A 67 1.38 -24.80 -12.77
N GLN A 68 2.55 -24.15 -12.82
CA GLN A 68 3.24 -23.68 -11.62
C GLN A 68 2.46 -22.56 -10.93
N ILE A 69 1.95 -21.58 -11.70
CA ILE A 69 1.14 -20.48 -11.17
C ILE A 69 -0.15 -21.00 -10.52
N GLU A 70 -0.86 -21.93 -11.18
CA GLU A 70 -2.08 -22.55 -10.61
C GLU A 70 -1.80 -23.31 -9.30
N THR A 71 -0.62 -23.92 -9.20
CA THR A 71 -0.19 -24.62 -7.97
C THR A 71 0.10 -23.64 -6.84
N GLU A 72 0.65 -22.47 -7.15
CA GLU A 72 0.91 -21.39 -6.18
C GLU A 72 -0.39 -20.69 -5.75
N GLU A 73 -1.34 -20.44 -6.66
CA GLU A 73 -2.65 -19.86 -6.33
C GLU A 73 -3.53 -20.79 -5.48
N THR A 74 -3.34 -22.10 -5.61
CA THR A 74 -4.06 -23.11 -4.81
C THR A 74 -3.35 -23.44 -3.50
N ALA A 75 -2.31 -22.69 -3.10
CA ALA A 75 -1.71 -22.78 -1.77
C ALA A 75 -2.80 -22.54 -0.72
N VAL A 76 -3.31 -23.65 -0.18
CA VAL A 76 -4.42 -23.66 0.77
C VAL A 76 -3.98 -22.86 1.98
N THR A 77 -4.65 -21.74 2.20
CA THR A 77 -4.43 -20.91 3.38
C THR A 77 -4.56 -21.79 4.63
N PRO A 78 -3.51 -21.93 5.44
CA PRO A 78 -3.50 -22.94 6.48
C PRO A 78 -4.51 -22.56 7.56
N ALA A 79 -5.26 -23.55 8.09
CA ALA A 79 -6.39 -23.32 8.98
C ALA A 79 -6.05 -22.48 10.23
N TRP A 80 -4.80 -22.52 10.69
CA TRP A 80 -4.31 -21.70 11.81
C TRP A 80 -4.30 -20.20 11.49
N MET A 81 -4.18 -19.82 10.21
CA MET A 81 -4.25 -18.43 9.76
C MET A 81 -5.65 -17.84 9.92
N HIS A 82 -6.70 -18.62 9.66
CA HIS A 82 -8.07 -18.21 9.94
C HIS A 82 -8.32 -18.04 11.44
N LEU A 83 -7.73 -18.90 12.28
CA LEU A 83 -7.79 -18.73 13.74
C LEU A 83 -7.08 -17.45 14.19
N LEU A 84 -5.94 -17.12 13.58
CA LEU A 84 -5.19 -15.89 13.88
C LEU A 84 -5.99 -14.65 13.47
N LEU A 85 -6.56 -14.62 12.26
CA LEU A 85 -7.42 -13.54 11.79
C LEU A 85 -8.67 -13.39 12.67
N GLY A 86 -9.29 -14.50 13.06
CA GLY A 86 -10.41 -14.50 14.01
C GLY A 86 -10.02 -13.91 15.37
N GLY A 87 -8.83 -14.28 15.88
CA GLY A 87 -8.29 -13.73 17.12
C GLY A 87 -8.02 -12.22 17.03
N GLN A 88 -7.49 -11.74 15.91
CA GLN A 88 -7.27 -10.30 15.69
C GLN A 88 -8.58 -9.51 15.63
N LEU A 89 -9.60 -10.03 14.94
CA LEU A 89 -10.94 -9.42 14.91
C LEU A 89 -11.53 -9.31 16.31
N LEU A 90 -11.44 -10.38 17.11
CA LEU A 90 -11.90 -10.37 18.50
C LEU A 90 -11.13 -9.35 19.35
N ALA A 91 -9.81 -9.26 19.19
CA ALA A 91 -8.98 -8.30 19.89
C ALA A 91 -9.34 -6.85 19.54
N VAL A 92 -9.55 -6.54 18.25
CA VAL A 92 -9.99 -5.22 17.78
C VAL A 92 -11.37 -4.88 18.35
N MET A 93 -12.33 -5.82 18.31
CA MET A 93 -13.64 -5.59 18.91
C MET A 93 -13.53 -5.33 20.42
N GLY A 94 -12.73 -6.11 21.14
CA GLY A 94 -12.48 -5.90 22.57
C GLY A 94 -11.87 -4.52 22.85
N MET A 95 -10.90 -4.10 22.02
CA MET A 95 -10.27 -2.79 22.15
C MET A 95 -11.25 -1.65 21.85
N ILE A 96 -12.13 -1.78 20.84
CA ILE A 96 -13.16 -0.78 20.54
C ILE A 96 -14.15 -0.65 21.70
N ILE A 97 -14.62 -1.78 22.25
CA ILE A 97 -15.53 -1.79 23.41
C ILE A 97 -14.86 -1.11 24.61
N ALA A 98 -13.57 -1.38 24.83
CA ALA A 98 -12.78 -0.81 25.92
C ALA A 98 -12.67 0.71 25.86
N ILE A 99 -12.30 1.24 24.69
CA ILE A 99 -12.08 2.69 24.50
C ILE A 99 -13.37 3.45 24.17
N TRP A 100 -14.49 2.74 24.03
CA TRP A 100 -15.77 3.34 23.65
C TRP A 100 -16.21 4.49 24.57
N PRO A 101 -16.05 4.43 25.90
CA PRO A 101 -16.41 5.55 26.78
C PRO A 101 -15.61 6.82 26.45
N ASP A 102 -14.31 6.69 26.18
CA ASP A 102 -13.46 7.82 25.80
C ASP A 102 -13.83 8.40 24.43
N ILE A 103 -14.18 7.51 23.48
CA ILE A 103 -14.72 7.90 22.18
C ILE A 103 -16.00 8.72 22.37
N GLN A 104 -16.93 8.26 23.22
CA GLN A 104 -18.18 8.96 23.52
C GLN A 104 -17.92 10.34 24.16
N ILE A 105 -16.98 10.43 25.10
CA ILE A 105 -16.60 11.72 25.71
C ILE A 105 -16.08 12.69 24.65
N ARG A 106 -15.14 12.24 23.80
CA ARG A 106 -14.55 13.07 22.74
C ARG A 106 -15.58 13.48 21.69
N LEU A 107 -16.47 12.58 21.28
CA LEU A 107 -17.57 12.88 20.35
C LEU A 107 -18.51 13.92 20.94
N ASN A 108 -18.89 13.79 22.21
CA ASN A 108 -19.75 14.73 22.89
C ASN A 108 -19.08 16.11 23.05
N SER A 109 -17.80 16.16 23.43
CA SER A 109 -17.04 17.42 23.45
C SER A 109 -16.97 18.08 22.07
N SER A 110 -16.75 17.28 21.02
CA SER A 110 -16.71 17.76 19.63
C SER A 110 -18.07 18.31 19.18
N ARG A 111 -19.18 17.67 19.58
CA ARG A 111 -20.55 18.15 19.36
C ARG A 111 -20.76 19.52 20.00
N THR A 112 -20.35 19.71 21.25
CA THR A 112 -20.49 21.00 21.94
C THR A 112 -19.70 22.09 21.24
N ILE A 113 -18.47 21.81 20.79
CA ILE A 113 -17.64 22.77 20.04
C ILE A 113 -18.30 23.12 18.70
N LEU A 114 -18.76 22.13 17.94
CA LEU A 114 -19.44 22.34 16.65
C LEU A 114 -20.73 23.15 16.81
N LEU A 115 -21.56 22.84 17.81
CA LEU A 115 -22.78 23.60 18.09
C LEU A 115 -22.46 25.02 18.53
N THR A 116 -21.39 25.22 19.30
CA THR A 116 -20.92 26.56 19.71
C THR A 116 -20.44 27.36 18.50
N LEU A 117 -19.68 26.75 17.59
CA LEU A 117 -19.25 27.40 16.35
C LEU A 117 -20.46 27.71 15.44
N MET A 118 -21.40 26.78 15.28
CA MET A 118 -22.60 27.01 14.47
C MET A 118 -23.53 28.09 15.04
N THR A 119 -23.57 28.25 16.36
CA THR A 119 -24.41 29.26 17.03
C THR A 119 -23.75 30.63 17.06
N GLN A 120 -22.41 30.69 17.18
CA GLN A 120 -21.65 31.95 17.07
C GLN A 120 -21.53 32.46 15.64
N VAL A 121 -21.49 31.55 14.67
CA VAL A 121 -21.45 31.89 13.25
C VAL A 121 -22.89 31.96 12.72
N SER A 122 -23.62 33.01 13.09
CA SER A 122 -24.96 33.27 12.58
C SER A 122 -24.92 33.77 11.13
N TRP A 123 -25.00 32.87 10.14
CA TRP A 123 -25.28 33.25 8.75
C TRP A 123 -26.80 33.39 8.60
N PRO A 124 -27.36 34.61 8.46
CA PRO A 124 -28.81 34.83 8.44
C PRO A 124 -29.53 34.11 7.29
N GLU A 125 -28.80 33.71 6.25
CA GLU A 125 -29.35 33.17 5.01
C GLU A 125 -29.47 31.64 4.99
N PHE A 126 -28.89 30.91 5.95
CA PHE A 126 -28.83 29.44 5.92
C PHE A 126 -29.84 28.75 6.86
N ALA A 127 -31.14 29.00 6.64
CA ALA A 127 -32.23 28.33 7.38
C ALA A 127 -32.25 26.79 7.23
N ILE A 128 -31.54 26.26 6.23
CA ILE A 128 -31.36 24.81 6.01
C ILE A 128 -30.37 24.23 7.04
N GLY A 129 -29.36 24.99 7.45
CA GLY A 129 -28.34 24.54 8.40
C GLY A 129 -28.90 24.25 9.78
N SER A 130 -29.80 25.10 10.28
CA SER A 130 -30.46 24.89 11.59
C SER A 130 -31.41 23.69 11.58
N ARG A 131 -32.11 23.43 10.47
CA ARG A 131 -32.98 22.25 10.32
C ARG A 131 -32.19 20.95 10.21
N LEU A 132 -31.07 20.94 9.49
CA LEU A 132 -30.17 19.79 9.41
C LEU A 132 -29.48 19.50 10.75
N ALA A 133 -29.08 20.54 11.48
CA ALA A 133 -28.52 20.37 12.83
C ALA A 133 -29.55 19.81 13.82
N ALA A 134 -30.80 20.29 13.77
CA ALA A 134 -31.89 19.77 14.59
C ALA A 134 -32.26 18.32 14.23
N TRP A 135 -32.30 17.98 12.94
CA TRP A 135 -32.54 16.61 12.50
C TRP A 135 -31.39 15.67 12.90
N GLY A 136 -30.14 16.07 12.69
CA GLY A 136 -28.97 15.27 13.02
C GLY A 136 -28.83 14.99 14.52
N THR A 137 -29.18 15.97 15.36
CA THR A 137 -29.19 15.79 16.82
C THR A 137 -30.31 14.84 17.28
N ALA A 138 -31.51 14.95 16.72
CA ALA A 138 -32.62 14.05 17.04
C ALA A 138 -32.39 12.61 16.58
N ALA A 139 -31.84 12.41 15.38
CA ALA A 139 -31.50 11.09 14.86
C ALA A 139 -30.41 10.40 15.69
N TRP A 140 -29.44 11.17 16.20
CA TRP A 140 -28.38 10.66 17.06
C TRP A 140 -28.88 10.26 18.45
N GLU A 141 -29.81 11.01 19.03
CA GLU A 141 -30.41 10.68 20.34
C GLU A 141 -31.26 9.41 20.31
N GLN A 142 -31.82 9.03 19.15
CA GLN A 142 -32.50 7.75 18.96
C GLN A 142 -31.53 6.56 18.90
N LEU A 143 -30.27 6.81 18.54
CA LEU A 143 -29.19 5.83 18.50
C LEU A 143 -28.55 5.70 19.90
N GLN A 144 -29.36 5.35 20.91
CA GLN A 144 -28.84 4.98 22.23
C GLN A 144 -28.17 3.61 22.16
N PHE A 145 -26.97 3.56 21.59
CA PHE A 145 -26.13 2.39 21.68
C PHE A 145 -25.55 2.32 23.09
N ASN A 146 -26.08 1.42 23.91
CA ASN A 146 -25.60 1.16 25.26
C ASN A 146 -24.68 -0.08 25.17
N PRO A 147 -23.39 0.09 24.85
CA PRO A 147 -22.51 -1.06 24.71
C PRO A 147 -22.34 -1.76 26.06
N PRO A 148 -22.12 -3.08 26.06
CA PRO A 148 -21.79 -3.79 27.28
C PRO A 148 -20.51 -3.20 27.89
N THR A 149 -20.57 -2.78 29.15
CA THR A 149 -19.40 -2.32 29.89
C THR A 149 -18.62 -3.54 30.38
N LEU A 150 -17.43 -3.74 29.83
CA LEU A 150 -16.45 -4.72 30.33
C LEU A 150 -15.69 -4.10 31.50
N ASP A 151 -16.14 -4.40 32.73
CA ASP A 151 -15.44 -4.00 33.96
C ASP A 151 -14.34 -5.04 34.27
N LEU A 152 -13.14 -4.79 33.75
CA LEU A 152 -11.97 -5.64 33.96
C LEU A 152 -11.01 -4.97 34.94
N ALA A 153 -10.43 -5.76 35.84
CA ALA A 153 -9.38 -5.28 36.75
C ALA A 153 -8.13 -4.82 35.97
N ALA A 154 -7.39 -3.85 36.49
CA ALA A 154 -6.20 -3.27 35.82
C ALA A 154 -5.18 -4.31 35.33
N GLY A 155 -5.01 -5.42 36.06
CA GLY A 155 -4.13 -6.53 35.63
C GLY A 155 -4.66 -7.30 34.41
N GLN A 156 -5.98 -7.41 34.26
CA GLN A 156 -6.62 -8.07 33.12
C GLN A 156 -6.50 -7.22 31.85
N TRP A 157 -6.49 -5.88 31.99
CA TRP A 157 -6.18 -4.96 30.89
C TRP A 157 -4.77 -5.16 30.34
N GLY A 158 -3.78 -5.27 31.23
CA GLY A 158 -2.40 -5.52 30.82
C GLY A 158 -2.25 -6.81 30.03
N LEU A 159 -2.95 -7.86 30.45
CA LEU A 159 -2.96 -9.16 29.77
C LEU A 159 -3.65 -9.09 28.40
N LEU A 160 -4.80 -8.43 28.32
CA LEU A 160 -5.57 -8.31 27.08
C LEU A 160 -4.80 -7.51 26.01
N LEU A 161 -4.19 -6.39 26.41
CA LEU A 161 -3.32 -5.59 25.54
C LEU A 161 -2.06 -6.35 25.12
N SER A 162 -1.45 -7.10 26.04
CA SER A 162 -0.28 -7.93 25.72
C SER A 162 -0.62 -9.02 24.71
N LEU A 163 -1.76 -9.69 24.87
CA LEU A 163 -2.24 -10.70 23.91
C LEU A 163 -2.58 -10.09 22.54
N ALA A 164 -3.26 -8.93 22.53
CA ALA A 164 -3.55 -8.21 21.29
C ALA A 164 -2.26 -7.78 20.56
N PHE A 165 -1.26 -7.30 21.30
CA PHE A 165 0.04 -6.91 20.76
C PHE A 165 0.83 -8.11 20.21
N LEU A 166 0.83 -9.24 20.92
CA LEU A 166 1.45 -10.47 20.44
C LEU A 166 0.76 -11.01 19.18
N ALA A 167 -0.57 -10.97 19.12
CA ALA A 167 -1.35 -11.36 17.93
C ALA A 167 -1.09 -10.43 16.74
N TRP A 168 -0.92 -9.13 17.00
CA TRP A 168 -0.53 -8.15 15.98
C TRP A 168 0.90 -8.38 15.46
N LEU A 169 1.88 -8.59 16.36
CA LEU A 169 3.26 -8.92 15.99
C LEU A 169 3.35 -10.21 15.18
N ALA A 170 2.61 -11.25 15.57
CA ALA A 170 2.54 -12.50 14.83
C ALA A 170 1.97 -12.31 13.43
N GLY A 171 0.87 -11.54 13.29
CA GLY A 171 0.28 -11.23 12.00
C GLY A 171 1.19 -10.42 11.09
N ASN A 172 1.86 -9.39 11.62
CA ASN A 172 2.79 -8.57 10.85
C ASN A 172 4.04 -9.34 10.42
N ARG A 173 4.60 -10.17 11.29
CA ARG A 173 5.77 -10.99 10.93
C ARG A 173 5.46 -11.91 9.74
N LEU A 174 4.24 -12.44 9.66
CA LEU A 174 3.79 -13.29 8.56
C LEU A 174 3.66 -12.51 7.25
N LEU A 175 3.07 -11.31 7.30
CA LEU A 175 2.95 -10.41 6.14
C LEU A 175 4.30 -10.01 5.54
N PHE A 176 5.36 -9.97 6.34
CA PHE A 176 6.71 -9.60 5.87
C PHE A 176 7.64 -10.80 5.60
N SER A 177 7.18 -12.03 5.82
CA SER A 177 7.99 -13.24 5.53
C SER A 177 7.71 -13.86 4.17
N GLU A 178 6.62 -13.48 3.48
CA GLU A 178 6.27 -14.02 2.17
C GLU A 178 7.08 -13.40 1.01
N ASP A 179 7.77 -12.28 1.21
CA ASP A 179 8.58 -11.59 0.18
C ASP A 179 10.00 -12.17 -0.04
N THR A 180 10.28 -13.43 0.35
CA THR A 180 11.64 -14.03 0.24
C THR A 180 11.77 -15.20 -0.73
N HIS A 181 10.89 -15.31 -1.73
CA HIS A 181 11.02 -16.29 -2.81
C HIS A 181 11.15 -15.65 -4.18
#